data_AF-U7R349-F1
#
_entry.id   AF-U7R349-F1
#
_cell.length_a   1.000
_cell.length_b   1.000
_cell.length_c   1.000
_cell.angle_alpha   90.00
_cell.angle_beta   90.00
_cell.angle_gamma   90.00
#
_symmetry.space_group_name_H-M   'P 1'
#
loop_
_entity.id
_entity.type
_entity.pdbx_description
1 polymer ?
#
loop_
_entity_poly.entity_id
_entity_poly.type
_entity_poly.pdbx_seq_one_letter_code
_entity_poly.pdbx_strand_id
1 'polypeptide(L)'
;MALVNKKISIFLIIFTVIVFIYFIFFRKWDVRNGISAYVNKHCQIDQKCLVDLQDITPFHWERAYIFPTGTRPKTIDNAIGMHYQFIDVGVKFIFIKNNEIIYSEEYFPYPDYRNKNQLEPHFASLYAKIIIQDIIF
;
A
#
# COMPACT_ATOMS: atom_id res chain seq x y z
N MET A 1 37.66 -4.08 -32.93
CA MET A 1 36.62 -4.97 -32.35
C MET A 1 37.27 -5.70 -31.19
N ALA A 2 36.99 -5.29 -29.95
CA ALA A 2 37.63 -5.90 -28.78
C ALA A 2 37.13 -7.34 -28.60
N LEU A 3 38.06 -8.30 -28.58
CA LEU A 3 37.79 -9.71 -28.31
C LEU A 3 37.47 -9.85 -26.82
N VAL A 4 36.22 -9.54 -26.45
CA VAL A 4 35.75 -9.72 -25.08
C VAL A 4 35.81 -11.20 -24.76
N ASN A 5 36.57 -11.57 -23.73
CA ASN A 5 36.71 -12.95 -23.29
C ASN A 5 35.31 -13.52 -23.00
N LYS A 6 34.95 -14.64 -23.65
CA LYS A 6 33.63 -15.27 -23.55
C LYS A 6 33.18 -15.47 -22.09
N LYS A 7 34.12 -15.77 -21.18
CA LYS A 7 33.84 -15.89 -19.74
C LYS A 7 33.45 -14.57 -19.07
N ILE A 8 34.15 -13.47 -19.44
CA ILE A 8 33.86 -12.12 -18.94
C ILE A 8 32.49 -11.63 -19.46
N SER A 9 32.19 -11.90 -20.74
CA SER A 9 30.89 -11.55 -21.33
C SER A 9 29.72 -12.28 -20.66
N ILE A 10 29.86 -13.59 -20.37
CA ILE A 10 28.83 -14.36 -19.66
C ILE A 10 28.62 -13.82 -18.24
N PHE A 11 29.70 -13.51 -17.52
CA PHE A 11 29.61 -12.95 -16.17
C PHE A 11 28.84 -11.62 -16.14
N LEU A 12 29.10 -10.73 -17.09
CA LEU A 12 28.39 -9.45 -17.20
C LEU A 12 26.88 -9.63 -17.44
N ILE A 13 26.48 -10.59 -18.28
CA ILE A 13 25.07 -10.90 -18.54
C ILE A 13 24.38 -11.45 -17.28
N ILE A 14 25.04 -12.33 -16.54
CA ILE A 14 24.48 -12.89 -15.30
C ILE A 14 24.31 -11.76 -14.27
N PHE A 15 25.31 -10.90 -14.13
CA PHE A 15 25.24 -9.77 -13.21
C PHE A 15 24.10 -8.81 -13.55
N THR A 16 23.90 -8.46 -14.82
CA THR A 16 22.79 -7.58 -15.22
C THR A 16 21.42 -8.22 -14.96
N VAL A 17 21.27 -9.52 -15.18
CA VAL A 17 20.03 -10.26 -14.86
C VAL A 17 19.77 -10.24 -13.36
N ILE A 18 20.78 -10.47 -12.52
CA ILE A 18 20.64 -10.43 -11.06
C ILE A 18 20.24 -9.04 -10.58
N VAL A 19 20.89 -7.98 -11.10
CA VAL A 19 20.54 -6.59 -10.76
C VAL A 19 19.12 -6.27 -11.19
N PHE A 20 18.70 -6.73 -12.37
CA PHE A 20 17.34 -6.52 -12.86
C PHE A 20 16.28 -7.24 -11.99
N ILE A 21 16.56 -8.49 -11.60
CA ILE A 21 15.72 -9.27 -10.68
C ILE A 21 15.62 -8.54 -9.33
N TYR A 22 16.75 -8.08 -8.79
CA TYR A 22 16.78 -7.27 -7.57
C TYR A 22 15.88 -6.02 -7.72
N PHE A 23 16.03 -5.24 -8.79
CA PHE A 23 15.20 -4.05 -9.00
C PHE A 23 13.69 -4.34 -9.05
N ILE A 24 13.28 -5.48 -9.61
CA ILE A 24 11.87 -5.90 -9.62
C ILE A 24 11.40 -6.24 -8.20
N PHE A 25 12.17 -7.03 -7.45
CA PHE A 25 11.80 -7.44 -6.10
C PHE A 25 11.85 -6.31 -5.08
N PHE A 26 12.67 -5.28 -5.31
CA PHE A 26 12.80 -4.13 -4.41
C PHE A 26 11.79 -3.01 -4.68
N ARG A 27 10.91 -3.15 -5.68
CA ARG A 27 9.76 -2.24 -5.79
C ARG A 27 8.85 -2.44 -4.59
N LYS A 28 8.89 -1.48 -3.67
CA LYS A 28 7.94 -1.40 -2.56
C LYS A 28 6.56 -1.09 -3.14
N TRP A 29 5.62 -1.99 -2.90
CA TRP A 29 4.20 -1.73 -3.12
C TRP A 29 3.67 -0.86 -1.97
N ASP A 30 2.80 0.08 -2.30
CA ASP A 30 2.08 0.94 -1.36
C ASP A 30 0.57 0.87 -1.62
N VAL A 31 -0.19 0.94 -0.54
CA VAL A 31 -1.65 0.75 -0.51
C VAL A 31 -2.35 1.79 -1.37
N ARG A 32 -1.91 3.05 -1.30
CA ARG A 32 -2.51 4.16 -2.04
C ARG A 32 -2.38 3.95 -3.55
N ASN A 33 -1.19 3.62 -4.04
CA ASN A 33 -0.96 3.39 -5.47
C ASN A 33 -1.64 2.11 -5.93
N GLY A 34 -1.67 1.06 -5.10
CA GLY A 34 -2.43 -0.16 -5.37
C GLY A 34 -3.92 0.15 -5.61
N ILE A 35 -4.54 0.85 -4.67
CA ILE A 35 -5.96 1.24 -4.77
C ILE A 35 -6.19 2.17 -5.96
N SER A 36 -5.37 3.20 -6.13
CA SER A 36 -5.49 4.15 -7.26
C SER A 36 -5.38 3.44 -8.61
N ALA A 37 -4.41 2.53 -8.77
CA ALA A 37 -4.22 1.79 -10.00
C ALA A 37 -5.39 0.85 -10.30
N TYR A 38 -5.90 0.16 -9.28
CA TYR A 38 -7.07 -0.72 -9.44
C TYR A 38 -8.31 0.10 -9.82
N VAL A 39 -8.61 1.15 -9.07
CA VAL A 39 -9.78 2.01 -9.31
C VAL A 39 -9.74 2.64 -10.70
N ASN A 40 -8.59 3.20 -11.12
CA ASN A 40 -8.46 3.79 -12.46
C ASN A 40 -8.69 2.80 -13.60
N LYS A 41 -8.42 1.51 -13.37
CA LYS A 41 -8.55 0.46 -14.39
C LYS A 41 -9.93 -0.20 -14.37
N HIS A 42 -10.56 -0.31 -13.20
CA HIS A 42 -11.73 -1.15 -12.99
C HIS A 42 -13.01 -0.36 -12.66
N CYS A 43 -12.90 0.91 -12.26
CA CYS A 43 -14.04 1.74 -11.89
C CYS A 43 -14.34 2.79 -12.97
N GLN A 44 -15.62 3.09 -13.17
CA GLN A 44 -16.07 4.22 -13.97
C GLN A 44 -16.25 5.46 -13.09
N ILE A 45 -16.00 6.64 -13.68
CA ILE A 45 -16.27 7.92 -13.03
C ILE A 45 -17.79 8.03 -12.76
N ASP A 46 -18.16 8.60 -11.62
CA ASP A 46 -19.55 8.84 -11.17
C ASP A 46 -20.42 7.58 -10.94
N GLN A 47 -19.80 6.40 -10.82
CA GLN A 47 -20.49 5.17 -10.42
C GLN A 47 -19.96 4.64 -9.09
N LYS A 48 -20.85 4.01 -8.31
CA LYS A 48 -20.42 3.25 -7.13
C LYS A 48 -19.57 2.06 -7.60
N CYS A 49 -18.34 1.99 -7.10
CA CYS A 49 -17.42 0.90 -7.38
C CYS A 49 -17.12 0.15 -6.08
N LEU A 50 -17.52 -1.12 -6.02
CA LEU A 50 -17.13 -2.00 -4.94
C LEU A 50 -15.73 -2.54 -5.23
N VAL A 51 -14.83 -2.41 -4.27
CA VAL A 51 -13.43 -2.81 -4.41
C VAL A 51 -13.10 -3.77 -3.28
N ASP A 52 -12.72 -5.00 -3.65
CA ASP A 52 -12.14 -5.94 -2.72
C ASP A 52 -10.65 -5.63 -2.57
N LEU A 53 -10.22 -5.33 -1.35
CA LEU A 53 -8.80 -5.08 -1.07
C LEU A 53 -7.93 -6.32 -1.28
N GLN A 54 -8.50 -7.53 -1.20
CA GLN A 54 -7.77 -8.77 -1.50
C GLN A 54 -7.32 -8.85 -2.96
N ASP A 55 -8.05 -8.23 -3.88
CA ASP A 55 -7.66 -8.15 -5.30
C ASP A 55 -6.49 -7.18 -5.55
N ILE A 56 -6.16 -6.35 -4.55
CA ILE A 56 -5.19 -5.27 -4.67
C ILE A 56 -3.91 -5.59 -3.91
N THR A 57 -4.05 -6.17 -2.71
CA THR A 57 -2.91 -6.50 -1.86
C THR A 57 -2.13 -7.68 -2.43
N PRO A 58 -0.81 -7.56 -2.67
CA PRO A 58 0.01 -8.66 -3.19
C PRO A 58 0.36 -9.71 -2.12
N PHE A 59 -0.32 -9.69 -0.98
CA PHE A 59 -0.10 -10.53 0.18
C PHE A 59 -1.45 -10.94 0.78
N HIS A 60 -1.46 -12.08 1.46
CA HIS A 60 -2.67 -12.59 2.11
C HIS A 60 -2.76 -12.08 3.54
N TRP A 61 -3.93 -11.58 3.94
CA TRP A 61 -4.23 -11.04 5.26
C TRP A 61 -5.61 -11.50 5.74
N GLU A 62 -5.88 -11.39 7.04
CA GLU A 62 -7.15 -11.77 7.67
C GLU A 62 -7.91 -10.57 8.22
N ARG A 63 -7.17 -9.59 8.76
CA ARG A 63 -7.73 -8.34 9.29
C ARG A 63 -6.94 -7.15 8.78
N ALA A 64 -7.63 -6.10 8.38
CA ALA A 64 -7.04 -4.82 8.02
C ALA A 64 -7.62 -3.71 8.93
N TYR A 65 -6.77 -2.80 9.36
CA TYR A 65 -7.14 -1.63 10.14
C TYR A 65 -6.65 -0.36 9.43
N ILE A 66 -7.52 0.64 9.37
CA ILE A 66 -7.21 1.95 8.83
C ILE A 66 -7.44 2.98 9.93
N PHE A 67 -6.36 3.61 10.40
CA PHE A 67 -6.45 4.64 11.44
C PHE A 67 -6.25 6.03 10.84
N PRO A 68 -7.10 7.01 11.20
CA PRO A 68 -6.91 8.38 10.77
C PRO A 68 -5.66 9.00 11.40
N THR A 69 -5.27 10.14 10.86
CA THR A 69 -4.18 10.94 11.39
C THR A 69 -4.39 11.26 12.87
N GLY A 70 -3.29 11.29 13.64
CA GLY A 70 -3.31 11.63 15.06
C GLY A 70 -3.94 10.58 15.99
N THR A 71 -4.28 9.38 15.51
CA THR A 71 -4.76 8.31 16.38
C THR A 71 -3.69 7.95 17.41
N ARG A 72 -4.08 7.92 18.70
CA ARG A 72 -3.16 7.68 19.81
C ARG A 72 -2.61 6.25 19.76
N PRO A 73 -1.31 6.02 20.06
CA PRO A 73 -0.71 4.68 20.03
C PRO A 73 -1.49 3.64 20.84
N LYS A 74 -1.88 3.98 22.08
CA LYS A 74 -2.66 3.09 22.93
C LYS A 74 -4.01 2.67 22.33
N THR A 75 -4.64 3.56 21.55
CA THR A 75 -5.89 3.24 20.85
C THR A 75 -5.64 2.22 19.74
N ILE A 76 -4.54 2.38 19.01
CA ILE A 76 -4.12 1.44 17.97
C ILE A 76 -3.81 0.09 18.61
N ASP A 77 -2.93 0.07 19.61
CA ASP A 77 -2.49 -1.16 20.29
C ASP A 77 -3.67 -1.97 20.83
N ASN A 78 -4.63 -1.28 21.47
CA ASN A 78 -5.85 -1.91 21.97
C ASN A 78 -6.72 -2.48 20.85
N ALA A 79 -6.82 -1.78 19.71
CA ALA A 79 -7.67 -2.20 18.58
C ALA A 79 -7.08 -3.38 17.81
N ILE A 80 -5.75 -3.42 17.63
CA ILE A 80 -5.08 -4.51 16.92
C ILE A 80 -4.70 -5.69 17.85
N GLY A 81 -4.67 -5.46 19.16
CA GLY A 81 -4.36 -6.48 20.17
C GLY A 81 -2.86 -6.72 20.37
N MET A 82 -2.01 -5.81 19.93
CA MET A 82 -0.55 -5.90 20.02
C MET A 82 0.09 -4.52 19.93
N HIS A 83 1.36 -4.38 20.37
CA HIS A 83 2.05 -3.10 20.29
C HIS A 83 2.40 -2.74 18.84
N TYR A 84 2.06 -1.52 18.41
CA TYR A 84 2.43 -0.97 17.11
C TYR A 84 3.34 0.24 17.27
N GLN A 85 4.56 0.10 16.77
CA GLN A 85 5.52 1.19 16.69
C GLN A 85 5.38 1.92 15.35
N PHE A 86 5.24 3.24 15.41
CA PHE A 86 5.14 4.10 14.24
C PHE A 86 5.91 5.39 14.44
N ILE A 87 6.25 6.05 13.33
CA ILE A 87 7.18 7.17 13.32
C ILE A 87 6.44 8.50 13.45
N ASP A 88 5.23 8.61 12.90
CA ASP A 88 4.59 9.93 12.72
C ASP A 88 3.03 9.83 12.78
N VAL A 89 2.31 10.94 12.69
CA VAL A 89 0.85 11.05 12.94
C VAL A 89 0.00 10.85 11.68
N GLY A 90 0.56 10.21 10.65
CA GLY A 90 -0.11 9.94 9.37
C GLY A 90 -1.27 8.95 9.48
N VAL A 91 -2.02 8.81 8.39
CA VAL A 91 -3.00 7.72 8.21
C VAL A 91 -2.22 6.41 8.23
N LYS A 92 -2.74 5.40 8.92
CA LYS A 92 -2.07 4.09 9.04
C LYS A 92 -2.91 3.01 8.42
N PHE A 93 -2.29 2.23 7.55
CA PHE A 93 -2.82 0.97 7.06
C PHE A 93 -2.06 -0.16 7.76
N ILE A 94 -2.76 -1.05 8.43
CA ILE A 94 -2.16 -2.18 9.16
C ILE A 94 -2.88 -3.45 8.74
N PHE A 95 -2.14 -4.42 8.21
CA PHE A 95 -2.66 -5.72 7.77
C PHE A 95 -2.07 -6.82 8.65
N ILE A 96 -2.96 -7.69 9.14
CA ILE A 96 -2.67 -8.71 10.14
C ILE A 96 -3.04 -10.09 9.60
N LYS A 97 -2.18 -11.06 9.86
CA LYS A 97 -2.44 -12.49 9.65
C LYS A 97 -1.87 -13.28 10.81
N ASN A 98 -2.59 -14.27 11.34
CA ASN A 98 -2.13 -15.09 12.47
C ASN A 98 -1.69 -14.27 13.69
N ASN A 99 -2.37 -13.13 13.93
CA ASN A 99 -2.04 -12.20 15.01
C ASN A 99 -0.63 -11.57 14.90
N GLU A 100 -0.08 -11.47 13.68
CA GLU A 100 1.16 -10.77 13.36
C GLU A 100 0.90 -9.68 12.30
N ILE A 101 1.59 -8.55 12.42
CA ILE A 101 1.56 -7.48 11.41
C ILE A 101 2.41 -7.94 10.23
N ILE A 102 1.77 -8.21 9.11
CA ILE A 102 2.47 -8.66 7.89
C ILE A 102 2.78 -7.51 6.93
N TYR A 103 2.04 -6.41 7.06
CA TYR A 103 2.28 -5.19 6.29
C TYR A 103 1.73 -4.00 7.05
N SER A 104 2.49 -2.90 7.07
CA SER A 104 1.96 -1.61 7.52
C SER A 104 2.57 -0.48 6.73
N GLU A 105 1.77 0.55 6.49
CA GLU A 105 2.19 1.78 5.81
C GLU A 105 1.64 3.00 6.52
N GLU A 106 2.44 4.07 6.56
CA GLU A 106 2.02 5.39 7.01
C GLU A 106 1.90 6.33 5.81
N TYR A 107 0.71 6.91 5.62
CA TYR A 107 0.42 7.87 4.58
C TYR A 107 0.24 9.29 5.16
N PHE A 108 0.99 10.23 4.59
CA PHE A 108 0.92 11.65 4.93
C PHE A 108 0.24 12.40 3.79
N PRO A 109 -1.04 12.77 3.94
CA PRO A 109 -1.68 13.62 2.95
C PRO A 109 -0.97 14.98 2.93
N TYR A 110 -0.22 15.26 1.87
CA TYR A 110 0.32 16.60 1.64
C TYR A 110 -0.85 17.56 1.42
N PRO A 111 -0.94 18.67 2.18
CA PRO A 111 -2.08 19.58 2.08
C PRO A 111 -2.26 20.23 0.69
N ASP A 112 -1.22 20.27 -0.15
CA ASP A 112 -1.18 21.14 -1.35
C ASP A 112 -1.02 20.43 -2.72
N TYR A 113 -1.06 19.10 -2.82
CA TYR A 113 -0.89 18.42 -4.13
C TYR A 113 -2.18 17.75 -4.63
N ARG A 114 -3.23 18.53 -4.87
CA ARG A 114 -4.45 18.05 -5.54
C ARG A 114 -4.24 18.01 -7.05
N ASN A 115 -3.80 16.86 -7.58
CA ASN A 115 -3.88 16.60 -9.01
C ASN A 115 -5.35 16.30 -9.37
N LYS A 116 -6.00 17.22 -10.10
CA LYS A 116 -7.43 17.13 -10.48
C LYS A 116 -7.76 15.90 -11.35
N ASN A 117 -6.76 15.22 -11.91
CA ASN A 117 -6.94 14.09 -12.81
C ASN A 117 -6.72 12.73 -12.11
N GLN A 118 -6.52 12.71 -10.80
CA GLN A 118 -6.37 11.48 -10.04
C GLN A 118 -7.64 11.25 -9.21
N LEU A 119 -8.26 10.07 -9.37
CA LEU A 119 -9.26 9.59 -8.42
C LEU A 119 -8.52 9.36 -7.10
N GLU A 120 -8.53 10.35 -6.22
CA GLU A 120 -8.08 10.15 -4.85
C GLU A 120 -9.16 9.35 -4.12
N PRO A 121 -8.89 8.12 -3.69
CA PRO A 121 -9.80 7.45 -2.78
C PRO A 121 -9.95 8.34 -1.56
N HIS A 122 -11.16 8.88 -1.36
CA HIS A 122 -11.53 9.59 -0.14
C HIS A 122 -11.58 8.57 1.00
N PHE A 123 -10.41 8.20 1.54
CA PHE A 123 -10.30 7.63 2.88
C PHE A 123 -10.56 8.78 3.83
N ALA A 124 -11.84 9.07 4.06
CA ALA A 124 -12.36 10.21 4.80
C ALA A 124 -11.30 10.93 5.65
N SER A 125 -10.99 12.18 5.29
CA SER A 125 -10.69 13.17 6.32
C SER A 125 -11.88 13.11 7.27
N LEU A 126 -11.70 12.45 8.41
CA LEU A 126 -12.76 12.03 9.32
C LEU A 126 -13.31 13.23 10.11
N TYR A 127 -14.00 14.12 9.41
CA TYR A 127 -14.94 15.10 9.94
C TYR A 127 -16.18 15.12 9.06
N ALA A 128 -16.83 13.96 8.95
CA ALA A 128 -18.28 13.84 8.79
C ALA A 128 -18.56 12.35 8.55
N LYS A 129 -19.03 11.68 9.59
CA LYS A 129 -20.06 10.63 9.53
C LYS A 129 -20.13 9.86 8.19
N ILE A 130 -19.10 9.08 7.87
CA ILE A 130 -19.28 7.98 6.93
C ILE A 130 -19.69 6.78 7.77
N ILE A 131 -20.99 6.52 7.73
CA ILE A 131 -21.51 5.18 7.92
C ILE A 131 -20.92 4.37 6.77
N ILE A 132 -19.86 3.61 7.05
CA ILE A 132 -19.40 2.51 6.20
C ILE A 132 -20.37 1.35 6.47
N GLN A 133 -21.60 1.49 6.00
CA GLN A 133 -22.42 0.39 5.49
C GLN A 133 -22.07 0.41 4.00
N ASP A 134 -21.21 -0.40 3.41
CA ASP A 134 -21.06 -1.84 3.55
C ASP A 134 -19.60 -2.22 3.21
N ILE A 135 -18.74 -2.32 4.21
CA ILE A 135 -17.59 -3.24 4.16
C ILE A 135 -18.01 -4.38 5.08
N ILE A 136 -18.65 -5.38 4.50
CA ILE A 136 -18.99 -6.61 5.22
C ILE A 136 -17.69 -7.42 5.30
N PHE A 137 -17.27 -7.73 6.53
CA PHE A 137 -16.08 -8.52 6.86
C PHE A 137 -16.19 -9.97 6.37
#